data_AF-A0A395WBE6-F1
#
_entry.id   AF-A0A395WBE6-F1
#
_cell.length_a   1.000
_cell.length_b   1.000
_cell.length_c   1.000
_cell.angle_alpha   90.00
_cell.angle_beta   90.00
_cell.angle_gamma   90.00
#
_symmetry.space_group_name_H-M   'P 1'
#
loop_
_entity.id
_entity.type
_entity.pdbx_description
1 polymer ?
#
loop_
_entity_poly.entity_id
_entity_poly.type
_entity_poly.pdbx_seq_one_letter_code
_entity_poly.pdbx_strand_id
1 'polypeptide(L)'
;MRKLGVLLVVSILLFVFGVGTFVYEFSQISPHQMDLSQETQTMTTSMPNRARLYTKTYLSSVGDVRVVVDEILEDDKLQDDALVITYPKMLHIVQDEDQLDLQMDDYEMSKDFQTLFNTFRTKSYDEYYAKNNEIHISIRYGKALKDKITLVDDYY
;
A
#
# COMPACT_ATOMS: atom_id res chain seq x y z
N MET A 1 -36.89 37.47 27.25
CA MET A 1 -37.51 36.82 26.07
C MET A 1 -36.92 37.31 24.73
N ARG A 2 -37.07 38.59 24.33
CA ARG A 2 -36.59 39.08 23.01
C ARG A 2 -35.08 38.90 22.75
N LYS A 3 -34.22 39.23 23.73
CA LYS A 3 -32.75 39.08 23.60
C LYS A 3 -32.30 37.61 23.51
N LEU A 4 -32.99 36.70 24.22
CA LEU A 4 -32.71 35.26 24.18
C LEU A 4 -33.11 34.64 22.83
N GLY A 5 -34.28 35.03 22.29
CA GLY A 5 -34.73 34.56 20.98
C GLY A 5 -33.80 35.00 19.85
N VAL A 6 -33.32 36.25 19.89
CA VAL A 6 -32.32 36.75 18.92
C VAL A 6 -31.00 35.97 19.01
N LEU A 7 -30.52 35.69 20.22
CA LEU A 7 -29.26 34.95 20.40
C LEU A 7 -29.38 33.49 19.90
N LEU A 8 -30.53 32.86 20.12
CA LEU A 8 -30.82 31.52 19.62
C LEU A 8 -30.87 31.49 18.09
N VAL A 9 -31.54 32.46 17.46
CA VAL A 9 -31.59 32.57 15.99
C VAL A 9 -30.19 32.79 15.41
N VAL A 10 -29.38 33.67 16.00
CA VAL A 10 -28.00 33.90 15.56
C VAL A 10 -27.15 32.64 15.72
N SER A 11 -27.29 31.91 16.84
CA SER A 11 -26.56 30.65 17.06
C SER A 11 -26.94 29.58 16.03
N ILE A 12 -28.22 29.46 15.67
CA ILE A 12 -28.67 28.52 14.65
C ILE A 12 -28.12 28.90 13.28
N LEU A 13 -28.15 30.19 12.91
CA LEU A 13 -27.60 30.66 11.64
C LEU A 13 -26.09 30.40 11.53
N LEU A 14 -25.33 30.67 12.59
CA LEU A 14 -23.90 30.37 12.63
C LEU A 14 -23.63 28.86 12.53
N PHE A 15 -24.45 28.03 13.20
CA PHE A 15 -24.32 26.58 13.11
C PHE A 15 -24.60 26.07 11.68
N VAL A 16 -25.71 26.50 11.07
CA VAL A 16 -26.07 26.10 9.70
C VAL A 16 -25.00 26.56 8.70
N PHE A 17 -24.53 27.80 8.83
CA PHE A 17 -23.48 28.33 7.96
C PHE A 17 -22.15 27.59 8.15
N GLY A 18 -21.77 27.32 9.41
CA GLY A 18 -20.58 26.55 9.74
C GLY A 18 -20.62 25.13 9.19
N VAL A 19 -21.73 24.41 9.39
CA VAL A 19 -21.92 23.05 8.85
C VAL A 19 -21.92 23.08 7.32
N GLY A 20 -22.60 24.04 6.69
CA GLY A 20 -22.62 24.18 5.24
C GLY A 20 -21.22 24.40 4.65
N THR A 21 -20.42 25.25 5.31
CA THR A 21 -19.04 25.52 4.90
C THR A 21 -18.17 24.27 5.09
N PHE A 22 -18.33 23.56 6.21
CA PHE A 22 -17.60 22.32 6.47
C PHE A 22 -17.91 21.24 5.43
N VAL A 23 -19.18 21.01 5.11
CA VAL A 23 -19.60 20.03 4.09
C VAL A 23 -19.04 20.40 2.71
N TYR A 24 -19.09 21.69 2.34
CA TYR A 24 -18.53 22.17 1.08
C TYR A 24 -17.00 22.00 0.99
N GLU A 25 -16.29 22.29 2.08
CA GLU A 25 -14.84 22.09 2.18
C GLU A 25 -14.44 20.62 2.19
N PHE A 26 -15.30 19.74 2.70
CA PHE A 26 -15.11 18.29 2.70
C PHE A 26 -15.40 17.69 1.32
N SER A 27 -16.43 18.16 0.62
CA SER A 27 -16.79 17.66 -0.73
C SER A 27 -15.75 17.97 -1.80
N GLN A 28 -14.81 18.88 -1.51
CA GLN A 28 -13.69 19.18 -2.41
C GLN A 28 -12.53 18.19 -2.26
N ILE A 29 -12.51 17.34 -1.21
CA ILE A 29 -11.50 16.30 -1.07
C ILE A 29 -11.68 15.28 -2.18
N SER A 30 -10.62 15.06 -2.95
CA SER A 30 -10.63 14.15 -4.11
C SER A 30 -9.52 13.09 -3.99
N PRO A 31 -9.70 11.90 -4.58
CA PRO A 31 -8.63 10.92 -4.63
C PRO A 31 -7.49 11.39 -5.54
N HIS A 32 -6.26 11.16 -5.10
CA HIS A 32 -5.05 11.25 -5.89
C HIS A 32 -4.59 9.83 -6.24
N GLN A 33 -4.73 9.49 -7.53
CA GLN A 33 -4.38 8.17 -8.03
C GLN A 33 -2.86 7.98 -8.01
N MET A 34 -2.41 7.00 -7.24
CA MET A 34 -1.00 6.62 -7.15
C MET A 34 -0.80 5.18 -7.64
N ASP A 35 0.08 5.02 -8.62
CA ASP A 35 0.46 3.70 -9.09
C ASP A 35 1.44 3.08 -8.09
N LEU A 36 1.12 1.85 -7.63
CA LEU A 36 1.97 1.10 -6.70
C LEU A 36 3.41 0.94 -7.21
N SER A 37 3.62 0.88 -8.52
CA SER A 37 4.94 0.65 -9.13
C SER A 37 5.88 1.85 -9.09
N GLN A 38 5.43 3.04 -8.68
CA GLN A 38 6.27 4.26 -8.74
C GLN A 38 7.44 4.26 -7.76
N GLU A 39 7.24 3.71 -6.56
CA GLU A 39 8.29 3.61 -5.54
C GLU A 39 8.53 2.15 -5.19
N THR A 40 9.79 1.70 -5.33
CA THR A 40 10.20 0.35 -4.97
C THR A 40 11.11 0.35 -3.74
N GLN A 41 11.07 -0.72 -2.98
CA GLN A 41 12.00 -1.03 -1.91
C GLN A 41 12.60 -2.43 -2.11
N THR A 42 13.56 -2.81 -1.27
CA THR A 42 14.24 -4.11 -1.36
C THR A 42 14.22 -4.81 -0.01
N MET A 43 13.89 -6.10 -0.02
CA MET A 43 14.09 -7.00 1.12
C MET A 43 15.23 -7.96 0.81
N THR A 44 16.11 -8.18 1.80
CA THR A 44 17.13 -9.22 1.76
C THR A 44 16.85 -10.22 2.86
N THR A 45 16.79 -11.51 2.53
CA THR A 45 16.63 -12.61 3.49
C THR A 45 17.55 -13.77 3.14
N SER A 46 17.78 -14.68 4.09
CA SER A 46 18.54 -15.92 3.88
C SER A 46 17.56 -17.08 3.69
N MET A 47 17.75 -17.83 2.61
CA MET A 47 16.94 -18.98 2.22
C MET A 47 17.86 -20.20 2.06
N PRO A 48 17.99 -21.06 3.08
CA PRO A 48 19.02 -22.10 3.09
C PRO A 48 18.76 -23.24 2.10
N ASN A 49 17.51 -23.49 1.72
CA ASN A 49 17.14 -24.64 0.92
C ASN A 49 16.32 -24.31 -0.32
N ARG A 50 15.24 -23.55 -0.20
CA ARG A 50 14.38 -23.16 -1.34
C ARG A 50 13.62 -21.89 -0.99
N ALA A 51 13.04 -21.26 -2.01
CA ALA A 51 12.15 -20.12 -1.85
C ALA A 51 10.90 -20.34 -2.72
N ARG A 52 9.73 -20.17 -2.13
CA ARG A 52 8.42 -20.24 -2.78
C ARG A 52 7.78 -18.87 -2.71
N LEU A 53 7.65 -18.21 -3.84
CA LEU A 53 7.06 -16.88 -3.93
C LEU A 53 5.66 -16.98 -4.51
N TYR A 54 4.67 -16.54 -3.73
CA TYR A 54 3.29 -16.51 -4.18
C TYR A 54 3.08 -15.39 -5.20
N THR A 55 2.49 -15.74 -6.36
CA THR A 55 2.31 -14.83 -7.49
C THR A 55 0.88 -14.33 -7.67
N LYS A 56 -0.02 -14.76 -6.80
CA LYS A 56 -1.38 -14.25 -6.69
C LYS A 56 -1.45 -13.62 -5.31
N THR A 57 -2.00 -12.41 -5.19
CA THR A 57 -2.26 -11.76 -3.90
C THR A 57 -3.52 -10.90 -3.92
N TYR A 58 -4.20 -10.82 -2.78
CA TYR A 58 -5.28 -9.89 -2.55
C TYR A 58 -4.75 -8.73 -1.71
N LEU A 59 -4.80 -7.52 -2.26
CA LEU A 59 -4.39 -6.31 -1.54
C LEU A 59 -5.63 -5.59 -1.05
N SER A 60 -5.70 -5.31 0.25
CA SER A 60 -6.88 -4.77 0.95
C SER A 60 -7.55 -3.57 0.25
N SER A 61 -6.78 -2.64 -0.32
CA SER A 61 -7.32 -1.46 -1.03
C SER A 61 -7.32 -1.52 -2.55
N VAL A 62 -6.75 -2.57 -3.16
CA VAL A 62 -6.63 -2.68 -4.63
C VAL A 62 -7.47 -3.84 -5.18
N GLY A 63 -7.58 -4.93 -4.42
CA GLY A 63 -8.25 -6.16 -4.82
C GLY A 63 -7.27 -7.24 -5.30
N ASP A 64 -7.76 -8.13 -6.15
CA ASP A 64 -6.97 -9.22 -6.72
C ASP A 64 -5.93 -8.69 -7.70
N VAL A 65 -4.66 -9.00 -7.43
CA VAL A 65 -3.53 -8.66 -8.30
C VAL A 65 -2.64 -9.86 -8.55
N ARG A 66 -1.97 -9.83 -9.70
CA ARG A 66 -0.97 -10.81 -10.10
C ARG A 66 0.42 -10.22 -9.89
N VAL A 67 1.30 -10.95 -9.21
CA VAL A 67 2.71 -10.60 -9.11
C VAL A 67 3.43 -11.13 -10.35
N VAL A 68 4.05 -10.22 -11.09
CA VAL A 68 4.85 -10.49 -12.28
C VAL A 68 6.32 -10.33 -11.89
N VAL A 69 7.12 -11.36 -12.15
CA VAL A 69 8.56 -11.32 -11.90
C VAL A 69 9.25 -10.90 -13.18
N ASP A 70 9.76 -9.68 -13.21
CA ASP A 70 10.43 -9.11 -14.39
C ASP A 70 11.76 -9.80 -14.65
N GLU A 71 12.54 -10.04 -13.59
CA GLU A 71 13.88 -10.61 -13.67
C GLU A 71 14.17 -11.54 -12.48
N ILE A 72 14.85 -12.65 -12.77
CA ILE A 72 15.41 -13.57 -11.77
C ILE A 72 16.89 -13.77 -12.13
N LEU A 73 17.78 -13.18 -11.35
CA LEU A 73 19.21 -13.12 -11.67
C LEU A 73 20.10 -13.64 -10.54
N GLU A 74 21.06 -14.49 -10.89
CA GLU A 74 22.15 -14.87 -9.98
C GLU A 74 23.08 -13.65 -9.79
N ASP A 75 23.39 -13.30 -8.54
CA ASP A 75 24.29 -12.17 -8.21
C ASP A 75 25.46 -12.70 -7.38
N ASP A 76 26.63 -12.82 -8.02
CA ASP A 76 27.87 -13.32 -7.43
C ASP A 76 28.37 -12.50 -6.22
N LYS A 77 27.80 -11.31 -5.98
CA LYS A 77 28.15 -10.47 -4.82
C LYS A 77 27.30 -10.77 -3.59
N LEU A 78 26.23 -11.55 -3.74
CA LEU A 78 25.37 -11.97 -2.63
C LEU A 78 25.98 -13.17 -1.89
N GLN A 79 25.59 -13.36 -0.62
CA GLN A 79 25.88 -14.61 0.09
C GLN A 79 25.18 -15.77 -0.63
N ASP A 80 25.76 -16.97 -0.58
CA ASP A 80 25.29 -18.12 -1.34
C ASP A 80 23.79 -18.41 -1.15
N ASP A 81 23.25 -18.21 0.04
CA ASP A 81 21.86 -18.44 0.42
C ASP A 81 21.00 -17.16 0.47
N ALA A 82 21.52 -16.01 0.07
CA ALA A 82 20.78 -14.76 0.12
C ALA A 82 19.78 -14.65 -1.04
N LEU A 83 18.57 -14.20 -0.71
CA LEU A 83 17.52 -13.83 -1.64
C LEU A 83 17.19 -12.35 -1.45
N VAL A 84 17.22 -11.61 -2.55
CA VAL A 84 16.94 -10.18 -2.60
C VAL A 84 15.75 -9.96 -3.51
N ILE A 85 14.68 -9.36 -3.00
CA ILE A 85 13.47 -9.07 -3.77
C ILE A 85 13.26 -7.57 -3.76
N THR A 86 13.13 -6.97 -4.95
CA THR A 86 12.75 -5.58 -5.13
C THR A 86 11.29 -5.51 -5.55
N TYR A 87 10.48 -4.74 -4.82
CA TYR A 87 9.03 -4.71 -4.94
C TYR A 87 8.47 -3.34 -4.53
N PRO A 88 7.20 -3.01 -4.86
CA PRO A 88 6.56 -1.76 -4.45
C PRO A 88 6.65 -1.46 -2.94
N LYS A 89 7.01 -0.22 -2.59
CA LYS A 89 7.24 0.21 -1.21
C LYS A 89 5.99 0.19 -0.32
N MET A 90 4.81 0.30 -0.92
CA MET A 90 3.53 0.22 -0.20
C MET A 90 3.14 -1.21 0.18
N LEU A 91 3.92 -2.19 -0.27
CA LEU A 91 3.76 -3.59 0.09
C LEU A 91 4.82 -3.97 1.12
N HIS A 92 4.63 -5.12 1.73
CA HIS A 92 5.66 -5.81 2.50
C HIS A 92 5.65 -7.28 2.14
N ILE A 93 6.79 -7.94 2.32
CA ILE A 93 6.89 -9.38 2.12
C ILE A 93 6.79 -10.07 3.48
N VAL A 94 5.81 -10.95 3.62
CA VAL A 94 5.69 -11.84 4.77
C VAL A 94 6.43 -13.13 4.45
N GLN A 95 7.38 -13.48 5.32
CA GLN A 95 8.14 -14.73 5.21
C GLN A 95 7.65 -15.73 6.27
N ASP A 96 7.27 -16.93 5.83
CA ASP A 96 7.02 -18.09 6.66
C ASP A 96 7.85 -19.28 6.17
N GLU A 97 8.91 -19.62 6.89
CA GLU A 97 9.94 -20.58 6.46
C GLU A 97 10.50 -20.27 5.05
N ASP A 98 10.11 -21.08 4.06
CA ASP A 98 10.49 -20.95 2.66
C ASP A 98 9.42 -20.25 1.81
N GLN A 99 8.28 -19.88 2.39
CA GLN A 99 7.18 -19.20 1.73
C GLN A 99 7.31 -17.68 1.88
N LEU A 100 7.07 -16.99 0.78
CA LEU A 100 7.10 -15.54 0.68
C LEU A 100 5.82 -15.07 0.02
N ASP A 101 5.11 -14.18 0.69
CA ASP A 101 3.87 -13.60 0.19
C ASP A 101 3.97 -12.07 0.18
N LEU A 102 3.45 -11.45 -0.89
CA LEU A 102 3.35 -10.00 -0.98
C LEU A 102 2.03 -9.58 -0.37
N GLN A 103 2.09 -8.77 0.67
CA GLN A 103 0.92 -8.24 1.35
C GLN A 103 0.94 -6.72 1.35
N MET A 104 -0.24 -6.13 1.42
CA MET A 104 -0.42 -4.73 1.70
C MET A 104 -0.98 -4.64 3.11
N ASP A 105 -0.40 -3.78 3.94
CA ASP A 105 -1.00 -3.48 5.23
C ASP A 105 -2.45 -3.05 5.01
N ASP A 106 -3.35 -3.48 5.89
CA ASP A 106 -4.72 -2.98 5.88
C ASP A 106 -4.65 -1.45 5.87
N TYR A 107 -5.25 -0.84 4.85
CA TYR A 107 -5.37 0.61 4.80
C TYR A 107 -6.33 1.04 5.91
N GLU A 108 -5.79 1.21 7.11
CA GLU A 108 -6.45 1.98 8.13
C GLU A 108 -6.35 3.45 7.71
N MET A 109 -7.50 4.09 7.54
CA MET A 109 -7.55 5.55 7.49
C MET A 109 -6.73 6.07 8.67
N SER A 110 -5.65 6.80 8.36
CA SER A 110 -4.67 7.21 9.35
C SER A 110 -5.38 7.87 10.53
N LYS A 111 -5.22 7.26 11.71
CA LYS A 111 -5.75 7.81 12.98
C LYS A 111 -4.91 8.99 13.46
N ASP A 112 -3.82 9.31 12.77
CA ASP A 112 -2.97 10.45 13.06
C ASP A 112 -3.62 11.76 12.59
N PHE A 113 -3.77 12.69 13.55
CA PHE A 113 -4.35 14.01 13.33
C PHE A 113 -3.59 14.83 12.28
N GLN A 114 -2.28 14.63 12.15
CA GLN A 114 -1.45 15.34 11.16
C GLN A 114 -1.84 14.92 9.74
N THR A 115 -2.02 13.63 9.51
CA THR A 115 -2.46 13.09 8.22
C THR A 115 -3.85 13.61 7.84
N LEU A 116 -4.80 13.55 8.78
CA LEU A 116 -6.14 14.11 8.57
C LEU A 116 -6.07 15.60 8.23
N PHE A 117 -5.31 16.39 8.99
CA PHE A 117 -5.16 17.82 8.73
C PHE A 117 -4.52 18.11 7.36
N ASN A 118 -3.54 17.29 6.96
CA ASN A 118 -2.94 17.38 5.63
C ASN A 118 -3.97 17.13 4.54
N THR A 119 -4.79 16.07 4.63
CA THR A 119 -5.90 15.80 3.68
C THR A 119 -6.88 16.97 3.59
N PHE A 120 -7.29 17.55 4.73
CA PHE A 120 -8.17 18.72 4.75
C PHE A 120 -7.54 19.96 4.13
N ARG A 121 -6.21 20.12 4.26
CA ARG A 121 -5.44 21.24 3.71
C ARG A 121 -5.19 21.08 2.21
N THR A 122 -4.80 19.89 1.77
CA THR A 122 -4.44 19.60 0.38
C THR A 122 -5.67 19.27 -0.47
N LYS A 123 -6.83 19.01 0.16
CA LYS A 123 -8.05 18.54 -0.50
C LYS A 123 -7.82 17.24 -1.26
N SER A 124 -6.93 16.38 -0.75
CA SER A 124 -6.49 15.19 -1.45
C SER A 124 -6.12 14.07 -0.49
N TYR A 125 -6.43 12.83 -0.88
CA TYR A 125 -5.92 11.61 -0.24
C TYR A 125 -5.39 10.66 -1.30
N ASP A 126 -4.39 9.85 -0.95
CA ASP A 126 -3.80 8.92 -1.91
C ASP A 126 -4.66 7.67 -2.03
N GLU A 127 -5.00 7.32 -3.26
CA GLU A 127 -5.72 6.10 -3.62
C GLU A 127 -4.82 5.28 -4.54
N TYR A 128 -4.44 4.09 -4.07
CA TYR A 128 -3.49 3.23 -4.76
C TYR A 128 -4.18 2.35 -5.79
N TYR A 129 -3.52 2.14 -6.94
CA TYR A 129 -3.96 1.18 -7.94
C TYR A 129 -2.78 0.36 -8.48
N ALA A 130 -3.08 -0.86 -8.92
CA ALA A 130 -2.16 -1.71 -9.67
C ALA A 130 -2.49 -1.61 -11.16
N LYS A 131 -1.54 -1.13 -11.97
CA LYS A 131 -1.73 -1.06 -13.42
C LYS A 131 -1.89 -2.47 -13.99
N ASN A 132 -2.92 -2.68 -14.82
CA ASN A 132 -3.29 -4.00 -15.37
C ASN A 132 -3.54 -5.10 -14.33
N ASN A 133 -3.79 -4.74 -13.07
CA ASN A 133 -3.83 -5.67 -11.94
C ASN A 133 -2.51 -6.46 -11.77
N GLU A 134 -1.38 -5.86 -12.17
CA GLU A 134 -0.07 -6.47 -12.10
C GLU A 134 0.84 -5.71 -11.11
N ILE A 135 1.59 -6.47 -10.32
CA ILE A 135 2.63 -5.98 -9.43
C ILE A 135 3.95 -6.54 -9.92
N HIS A 136 4.82 -5.65 -10.39
CA HIS A 136 6.12 -6.03 -10.94
C HIS A 136 7.17 -6.09 -9.83
N ILE A 137 7.92 -7.18 -9.80
CA ILE A 137 9.03 -7.38 -8.86
C ILE A 137 10.26 -7.92 -9.58
N SER A 138 11.43 -7.76 -8.98
CA SER A 138 12.66 -8.39 -9.44
C SER A 138 13.35 -9.14 -8.32
N ILE A 139 14.03 -10.23 -8.70
CA ILE A 139 14.67 -11.15 -7.78
C ILE A 139 16.15 -11.26 -8.13
N ARG A 140 17.01 -11.07 -7.13
CA ARG A 140 18.42 -11.44 -7.18
C ARG A 140 18.71 -12.49 -6.13
N TYR A 141 19.53 -13.47 -6.46
CA TYR A 141 19.79 -14.60 -5.58
C TYR A 141 21.25 -15.03 -5.58
N GLY A 142 21.68 -15.57 -4.44
CA GLY A 142 23.00 -16.18 -4.27
C GLY A 142 23.10 -17.57 -4.88
N LYS A 143 24.33 -18.02 -5.14
CA LYS A 143 24.62 -19.24 -5.90
C LYS A 143 23.93 -20.52 -5.40
N ALA A 144 23.74 -20.69 -4.10
CA ALA A 144 23.09 -21.89 -3.55
C ALA A 144 21.57 -21.95 -3.78
N LEU A 145 20.94 -20.84 -4.20
CA LEU A 145 19.53 -20.76 -4.55
C LEU A 145 19.22 -21.00 -6.03
N LYS A 146 20.26 -21.21 -6.84
CA LYS A 146 20.10 -21.55 -8.26
C LYS A 146 19.17 -22.75 -8.44
N ASP A 147 18.15 -22.58 -9.27
CA ASP A 147 17.11 -23.58 -9.55
C ASP A 147 16.24 -23.96 -8.33
N LYS A 148 16.29 -23.20 -7.23
CA LYS A 148 15.53 -23.46 -5.98
C LYS A 148 14.45 -22.42 -5.68
N ILE A 149 14.24 -21.46 -6.58
CA ILE A 149 13.18 -20.44 -6.50
C ILE A 149 11.99 -20.94 -7.32
N THR A 150 10.83 -21.05 -6.68
CA THR A 150 9.58 -21.49 -7.30
C THR A 150 8.56 -20.37 -7.20
N LEU A 151 7.89 -20.08 -8.32
CA LEU A 151 6.74 -19.18 -8.37
C LEU A 151 5.47 -20.01 -8.20
N VAL A 152 4.62 -19.64 -7.24
CA VAL A 152 3.42 -20.39 -6.84
C VAL A 152 2.17 -19.57 -7.13
N ASP A 153 1.27 -20.10 -7.96
CA ASP A 153 0.08 -19.37 -8.43
C ASP A 153 -1.22 -19.69 -7.65
N ASP A 154 -1.10 -20.29 -6.46
CA ASP A 154 -2.27 -20.82 -5.73
C ASP A 154 -2.43 -20.27 -4.31
N TYR A 155 -3.60 -19.68 -4.04
CA TYR A 155 -4.24 -19.70 -2.73
C TYR A 155 -5.30 -20.81 -2.75
N TYR A 156 -4.91 -22.05 -2.47
CA TYR A 156 -5.88 -23.10 -2.11
C TYR A 156 -5.99 -23.19 -0.59
#